data_AF-A0A9E4RQ00-F1
#
_entry.id   AF-A0A9E4RQ00-F1
#
_cell.length_a   1.000
_cell.length_b   1.000
_cell.length_c   1.000
_cell.angle_alpha   90.00
_cell.angle_beta   90.00
_cell.angle_gamma   90.00
#
_symmetry.space_group_name_H-M   'P 1'
#
loop_
_entity.id
_entity.type
_entity.pdbx_description
1 polymer ?
#
loop_
_entity_poly.entity_id
_entity_poly.type
_entity_poly.pdbx_seq_one_letter_code
_entity_poly.pdbx_strand_id
1 'polypeptide(L)'
;MLTQEENDLLTRIGPGTPAGAVLRMYWHPISLARDVDDEHPTKFVRILGEDLVIFRDKSGRHGLLADHCSHRGASLLYGRVEERGISCAYHGWLYDCEGNILETPPERNDAIMKSVKHTAYPVQVYLGMIWAYMGPLPAPPMVHYDTLFRKDGTRKWLIHPQLNANWFQAMENSMDPAHLQILHQEFIGRGRTPPSTTRGFTDDVESYEFYVTDYGGLIKKRTYVNGMVDEHPVLFPNILRQGASSQFRVPIDDTHTLHMRLFFYPTEDGSEPEDAFEPEITFEDPIKEDPEKSHPETRFILHSV
;
A
#
# COMPACT_ATOMS: atom_id res chain seq x y z
N MET A 1 5.52 -3.99 -27.90
CA MET A 1 6.05 -3.22 -26.76
C MET A 1 5.24 -1.95 -26.66
N LEU A 2 4.93 -1.51 -25.44
CA LEU A 2 4.27 -0.24 -25.20
C LEU A 2 5.14 0.91 -25.70
N THR A 3 4.51 1.96 -26.21
CA THR A 3 5.15 3.26 -26.45
C THR A 3 5.51 3.92 -25.10
N GLN A 4 6.38 4.94 -25.15
CA GLN A 4 6.71 5.71 -23.94
C GLN A 4 5.47 6.37 -23.34
N GLU A 5 4.56 6.88 -24.19
CA GLU A 5 3.31 7.49 -23.77
C GLU A 5 2.39 6.49 -23.04
N GLU A 6 2.21 5.29 -23.60
CA GLU A 6 1.43 4.22 -22.95
C GLU A 6 2.07 3.76 -21.64
N ASN A 7 3.41 3.70 -21.57
CA ASN A 7 4.11 3.39 -20.34
C ASN A 7 3.90 4.48 -19.27
N ASP A 8 4.09 5.75 -19.63
CA ASP A 8 3.92 6.86 -18.68
C ASP A 8 2.47 6.99 -18.20
N LEU A 9 1.49 6.66 -19.05
CA LEU A 9 0.07 6.61 -18.70
C LEU A 9 -0.19 5.70 -17.49
N LEU A 10 0.51 4.56 -17.41
CA LEU A 10 0.31 3.52 -16.39
C LEU A 10 1.27 3.66 -15.20
N THR A 11 2.48 4.19 -15.43
CA THR A 11 3.58 4.13 -14.45
C THR A 11 3.81 5.43 -13.69
N ARG A 12 3.40 6.59 -14.22
CA ARG A 12 3.55 7.89 -13.53
C ARG A 12 2.41 8.10 -12.54
N ILE A 13 2.72 8.23 -11.26
CA ILE A 13 1.71 8.19 -10.18
C ILE A 13 1.53 9.50 -9.40
N GLY A 14 2.36 10.50 -9.70
CA GLY A 14 2.31 11.81 -9.04
C GLY A 14 0.99 12.58 -9.27
N PRO A 15 0.77 13.70 -8.56
CA PRO A 15 -0.38 14.56 -8.77
C PRO A 15 -0.54 14.98 -10.24
N GLY A 16 -1.77 14.91 -10.76
CA GLY A 16 -2.10 15.32 -12.14
C GLY A 16 -1.86 14.26 -13.21
N THR A 17 -1.32 13.08 -12.88
CA THR A 17 -1.17 11.99 -13.84
C THR A 17 -2.42 11.09 -13.90
N PRO A 18 -2.69 10.40 -15.02
CA PRO A 18 -3.86 9.51 -15.13
C PRO A 18 -3.82 8.32 -14.16
N ALA A 19 -2.71 7.59 -14.07
CA ALA A 19 -2.59 6.49 -13.10
C ALA A 19 -2.66 7.00 -11.66
N GLY A 20 -2.03 8.15 -11.35
CA GLY A 20 -2.13 8.79 -10.05
C GLY A 20 -3.58 9.11 -9.68
N ALA A 21 -4.36 9.66 -10.61
CA ALA A 21 -5.78 9.95 -10.40
C ALA A 21 -6.59 8.68 -10.07
N VAL A 22 -6.32 7.56 -10.74
CA VAL A 22 -6.97 6.28 -10.42
C VAL A 22 -6.57 5.78 -9.04
N LEU A 23 -5.27 5.73 -8.75
CA LEU A 23 -4.75 5.24 -7.46
C LEU A 23 -5.33 6.01 -6.27
N ARG A 24 -5.44 7.33 -6.40
CA ARG A 24 -5.96 8.23 -5.36
C ARG A 24 -7.41 7.97 -4.98
N MET A 25 -8.21 7.38 -5.88
CA MET A 25 -9.61 7.03 -5.60
C MET A 25 -9.79 5.81 -4.68
N TYR A 26 -8.70 5.24 -4.15
CA TYR A 26 -8.73 4.07 -3.29
C TYR A 26 -8.02 4.33 -1.95
N TRP A 27 -8.44 3.60 -0.93
CA TRP A 27 -7.78 3.57 0.37
C TRP A 27 -6.48 2.76 0.30
N HIS A 28 -5.39 3.35 0.77
CA HIS A 28 -4.08 2.69 0.84
C HIS A 28 -3.61 2.58 2.29
N PRO A 29 -3.12 1.42 2.74
CA PRO A 29 -2.37 1.36 3.98
C PRO A 29 -1.01 2.06 3.77
N ILE A 30 -0.66 3.01 4.63
CA ILE A 30 0.54 3.87 4.42
C ILE A 30 1.53 3.84 5.58
N SER A 31 1.10 3.47 6.77
CA SER A 31 1.96 3.37 7.96
C SER A 31 1.31 2.47 9.00
N LEU A 32 2.11 1.95 9.92
CA LEU A 32 1.60 1.39 11.17
C LEU A 32 1.03 2.50 12.05
N ALA A 33 -0.06 2.22 12.74
CA ALA A 33 -0.66 3.16 13.69
C ALA A 33 0.22 3.36 14.93
N ARG A 34 0.92 2.31 15.38
CA ARG A 34 1.82 2.36 16.54
C ARG A 34 3.10 3.18 16.31
N ASP A 35 3.43 3.51 15.06
CA ASP A 35 4.61 4.33 14.77
C ASP A 35 4.37 5.82 15.01
N VAL A 36 3.13 6.19 15.36
CA VAL A 36 2.73 7.56 15.71
C VAL A 36 2.04 7.53 17.07
N ASP A 37 2.80 7.81 18.11
CA ASP A 37 2.38 7.75 19.51
C ASP A 37 2.68 9.06 20.25
N ASP A 38 2.49 9.10 21.57
CA ASP A 38 2.67 10.32 22.35
C ASP A 38 4.15 10.76 22.43
N GLU A 39 5.10 9.83 22.27
CA GLU A 39 6.55 10.11 22.27
C GLU A 39 7.05 10.52 20.88
N HIS A 40 6.46 9.95 19.84
CA HIS A 40 6.75 10.18 18.42
C HIS A 40 5.45 10.63 17.70
N PRO A 41 4.94 11.84 17.99
CA PRO A 41 3.60 12.24 17.55
C PRO A 41 3.53 12.66 16.09
N THR A 42 4.66 12.66 15.38
CA THR A 42 4.77 12.97 13.95
C THR A 42 5.61 11.93 13.23
N LYS A 43 5.24 11.63 11.98
CA LYS A 43 5.99 10.73 11.10
C LYS A 43 5.92 11.20 9.67
N PHE A 44 7.08 11.23 9.02
CA PHE A 44 7.18 11.51 7.59
C PHE A 44 6.72 10.28 6.78
N VAL A 45 5.96 10.53 5.71
CA VAL A 45 5.59 9.50 4.75
C VAL A 45 5.60 10.07 3.34
N ARG A 46 6.26 9.37 2.41
CA ARG A 46 6.12 9.63 0.97
C ARG A 46 5.18 8.60 0.38
N ILE A 47 4.13 9.06 -0.29
CA ILE A 47 3.16 8.17 -0.94
C ILE A 47 2.55 8.84 -2.16
N LEU A 48 2.31 8.07 -3.22
CA LEU A 48 1.77 8.57 -4.49
C LEU A 48 2.50 9.83 -5.02
N GLY A 49 3.81 9.90 -4.79
CA GLY A 49 4.68 10.99 -5.24
C GLY A 49 4.63 12.27 -4.39
N GLU A 50 3.92 12.28 -3.28
CA GLU A 50 3.82 13.41 -2.36
C GLU A 50 4.51 13.16 -1.03
N ASP A 51 5.12 14.22 -0.49
CA ASP A 51 5.75 14.24 0.83
C ASP A 51 4.76 14.77 1.88
N LEU A 52 4.41 13.91 2.83
CA LEU A 52 3.36 14.14 3.81
C LEU A 52 3.87 13.90 5.23
N VAL A 53 3.11 14.40 6.19
CA VAL A 53 3.31 14.19 7.62
C VAL A 53 2.04 13.61 8.21
N ILE A 54 2.17 12.40 8.75
CA ILE A 54 1.20 11.84 9.67
C ILE A 54 1.47 12.46 11.04
N PHE A 55 0.41 12.88 11.73
CA PHE A 55 0.51 13.24 13.14
C PHE A 55 -0.68 12.70 13.93
N ARG A 56 -0.50 12.52 15.23
CA ARG A 56 -1.58 12.16 16.15
C ARG A 56 -1.75 13.28 17.16
N ASP A 57 -2.88 13.99 17.13
CA ASP A 57 -3.15 15.06 18.09
C ASP A 57 -3.36 14.51 19.51
N LYS A 58 -3.31 15.40 20.52
CA LYS A 58 -3.46 14.95 21.92
C LYS A 58 -4.89 14.49 22.28
N SER A 59 -5.86 14.75 21.39
CA SER A 59 -7.21 14.16 21.48
C SER A 59 -7.27 12.73 20.91
N GLY A 60 -6.17 12.24 20.32
CA GLY A 60 -6.02 10.90 19.75
C GLY A 60 -6.39 10.79 18.26
N ARG A 61 -6.72 11.89 17.59
CA ARG A 61 -7.08 11.90 16.16
C ARG A 61 -5.81 11.89 15.32
N HIS A 62 -5.87 11.18 14.19
CA HIS A 62 -4.77 11.16 13.22
C HIS A 62 -5.07 12.15 12.09
N GLY A 63 -4.06 12.91 11.68
CA GLY A 63 -4.09 13.76 10.50
C GLY A 63 -2.98 13.38 9.53
N LEU A 64 -3.22 13.62 8.24
CA LEU A 64 -2.24 13.46 7.17
C LEU A 64 -2.20 14.74 6.34
N LEU A 65 -1.12 15.50 6.50
CA LEU A 65 -0.95 16.82 5.90
C LEU A 65 0.21 16.81 4.91
N ALA A 66 0.20 17.70 3.91
CA ALA A 66 1.42 17.98 3.17
C ALA A 66 2.53 18.46 4.12
N ASP A 67 3.77 18.02 3.92
CA ASP A 67 4.86 18.31 4.86
C ASP A 67 5.18 19.81 4.95
N HIS A 68 5.22 20.51 3.81
CA HIS A 68 5.67 21.89 3.77
C HIS A 68 4.54 22.87 4.11
N CYS A 69 4.63 23.52 5.28
CA CYS A 69 3.67 24.49 5.80
C CYS A 69 3.24 25.55 4.76
N SER A 70 1.94 25.78 4.62
CA SER A 70 1.34 26.75 3.69
C SER A 70 1.78 28.20 3.87
N HIS A 71 2.45 28.54 4.98
CA HIS A 71 2.98 29.88 5.22
C HIS A 71 4.31 30.12 4.48
N ARG A 72 5.38 29.39 4.83
CA ARG A 72 6.74 29.57 4.27
C ARG A 72 7.49 28.27 4.00
N GLY A 73 6.77 27.15 3.93
CA GLY A 73 7.34 25.85 3.57
C GLY A 73 8.24 25.23 4.65
N ALA A 74 8.12 25.62 5.92
CA ALA A 74 8.77 24.85 6.98
C ALA A 74 8.11 23.46 7.09
N SER A 75 8.92 22.42 7.24
CA SER A 75 8.43 21.05 7.41
C SER A 75 7.61 20.92 8.69
N LEU A 76 6.40 20.37 8.57
CA LEU A 76 5.49 20.06 9.66
C LEU A 76 5.92 18.82 10.45
N LEU A 77 6.86 18.03 9.92
CA LEU A 77 7.45 16.90 10.66
C LEU A 77 8.02 17.35 12.02
N TYR A 78 8.62 18.54 12.05
CA TYR A 78 9.18 19.14 13.25
C TYR A 78 8.17 19.95 14.06
N GLY A 79 6.89 19.93 13.66
CA GLY A 79 5.82 20.65 14.32
C GLY A 79 5.56 20.17 15.75
N ARG A 80 5.04 21.07 16.58
CA ARG A 80 4.59 20.74 17.94
C ARG A 80 3.14 20.29 17.88
N VAL A 81 2.89 19.05 18.29
CA VAL A 81 1.53 18.52 18.41
C VAL A 81 0.83 19.05 19.65
N GLU A 82 -0.42 19.46 19.47
CA GLU A 82 -1.32 20.03 20.47
C GLU A 82 -2.65 19.27 20.52
N GLU A 83 -3.54 19.62 21.44
CA GLU A 83 -4.86 18.98 21.59
C GLU A 83 -5.70 19.02 20.31
N ARG A 84 -5.60 20.12 19.57
CA ARG A 84 -6.47 20.39 18.41
C ARG A 84 -5.81 20.11 17.07
N GLY A 85 -4.52 19.77 17.04
CA GLY A 85 -3.77 19.78 15.78
C GLY A 85 -2.25 19.83 15.92
N ILE A 86 -1.58 20.27 14.87
CA ILE A 86 -0.12 20.43 14.80
C ILE A 86 0.27 21.88 14.51
N SER A 87 1.13 22.44 15.35
CA SER A 87 1.66 23.81 15.23
C SER A 87 3.01 23.79 14.53
N CYS A 88 3.13 24.53 13.42
CA CYS A 88 4.36 24.67 12.67
C CYS A 88 5.49 25.24 13.55
N ALA A 89 6.66 24.58 13.53
CA ALA A 89 7.82 24.95 14.34
C ALA A 89 8.37 26.35 14.04
N TYR A 90 8.06 26.91 12.87
CA TYR A 90 8.61 28.20 12.46
C TYR A 90 7.85 29.39 13.06
N HIS A 91 6.56 29.49 12.77
CA HIS A 91 5.75 30.67 13.11
C HIS A 91 4.47 30.31 13.88
N GLY A 92 4.33 29.05 14.30
CA GLY A 92 3.25 28.61 15.16
C GLY A 92 1.88 28.50 14.49
N TRP A 93 1.77 28.59 13.16
CA TRP A 93 0.52 28.31 12.45
C TRP A 93 0.01 26.92 12.85
N LEU A 94 -1.20 26.87 13.40
CA LEU A 94 -1.81 25.65 13.93
C LEU A 94 -2.79 25.08 12.90
N TYR A 95 -2.62 23.81 12.55
CA TYR A 95 -3.49 23.10 11.61
C TYR A 95 -4.22 21.96 12.30
N ASP A 96 -5.50 21.75 12.01
CA ASP A 96 -6.22 20.54 12.43
C ASP A 96 -5.95 19.34 11.49
N CYS A 97 -6.53 18.17 11.81
CA CYS A 97 -6.38 16.95 11.02
C CYS A 97 -6.94 17.06 9.59
N GLU A 98 -7.79 18.05 9.33
CA GLU A 98 -8.37 18.33 8.02
C GLU A 98 -7.59 19.43 7.28
N GLY A 99 -6.51 19.96 7.85
CA GLY A 99 -5.72 21.04 7.25
C GLY A 99 -6.36 22.43 7.34
N ASN A 100 -7.39 22.62 8.16
CA ASN A 100 -7.88 23.97 8.49
C ASN A 100 -6.85 24.67 9.37
N ILE A 101 -6.60 25.95 9.10
CA ILE A 101 -5.76 26.78 9.96
C ILE A 101 -6.61 27.26 11.13
N LEU A 102 -6.27 26.82 12.34
CA LEU A 102 -6.95 27.18 13.58
C LEU A 102 -6.41 28.47 14.18
N GLU A 103 -5.10 28.71 14.05
CA GLU A 103 -4.44 29.89 14.58
C GLU A 103 -3.26 30.33 13.70
N THR A 104 -3.05 31.65 13.61
CA THR A 104 -1.89 32.29 12.99
C THR A 104 -1.24 33.26 14.00
N PRO A 105 -0.52 32.78 15.03
CA PRO A 105 -0.10 33.60 16.17
C PRO A 105 0.60 34.94 15.83
N PRO A 106 1.58 35.00 14.90
CA PRO A 106 2.25 36.26 14.59
C PRO A 106 1.42 37.21 13.73
N GLU A 107 0.35 36.73 13.10
CA GLU A 107 -0.47 37.46 12.14
C GLU A 107 -1.94 37.04 12.24
N ARG A 108 -2.54 37.21 13.43
CA ARG A 108 -3.93 36.78 13.64
C ARG A 108 -4.84 37.39 12.56
N ASN A 109 -5.32 36.53 11.66
CA ASN A 109 -5.99 36.95 10.44
C ASN A 109 -7.09 35.95 10.08
N ASP A 110 -8.32 36.31 10.45
CA ASP A 110 -9.51 35.48 10.18
C ASP A 110 -9.76 35.26 8.68
N ALA A 111 -9.29 36.15 7.81
CA ALA A 111 -9.42 35.98 6.37
C ALA A 111 -8.48 34.90 5.85
N ILE A 112 -7.26 34.78 6.39
CA ILE A 112 -6.33 33.70 6.06
C ILE A 112 -6.89 32.36 6.56
N MET A 113 -7.35 32.31 7.82
CA MET A 113 -7.90 31.08 8.40
C MET A 113 -9.14 30.55 7.66
N LYS A 114 -9.85 31.42 6.92
CA LYS A 114 -11.01 31.05 6.09
C LYS A 114 -10.69 30.78 4.63
N SER A 115 -9.59 31.32 4.10
CA SER A 115 -9.28 31.28 2.66
C SER A 115 -8.17 30.30 2.30
N VAL A 116 -7.26 30.01 3.23
CA VAL A 116 -6.16 29.07 3.02
C VAL A 116 -6.51 27.73 3.65
N LYS A 117 -6.50 26.68 2.83
CA LYS A 117 -6.64 25.29 3.25
C LYS A 117 -5.32 24.59 3.00
N HIS A 118 -4.72 24.05 4.04
CA HIS A 118 -3.53 23.23 3.88
C HIS A 118 -3.92 21.88 3.30
N THR A 119 -3.11 21.32 2.41
CA THR A 119 -3.40 20.01 1.81
C THR A 119 -3.47 18.96 2.92
N ALA A 120 -4.60 18.27 2.98
CA ALA A 120 -4.88 17.24 3.96
C ALA A 120 -5.67 16.10 3.30
N TYR A 121 -5.45 14.89 3.79
CA TYR A 121 -6.06 13.69 3.26
C TYR A 121 -6.76 12.91 4.39
N PRO A 122 -8.00 12.41 4.18
CA PRO A 122 -8.67 11.56 5.15
C PRO A 122 -7.83 10.34 5.52
N VAL A 123 -7.78 10.03 6.81
CA VAL A 123 -7.15 8.83 7.33
C VAL A 123 -8.09 8.01 8.22
N GLN A 124 -7.86 6.70 8.26
CA GLN A 124 -8.55 5.77 9.16
C GLN A 124 -7.54 4.81 9.78
N VAL A 125 -7.66 4.58 11.09
CA VAL A 125 -6.90 3.50 11.76
C VAL A 125 -7.73 2.23 11.70
N TYR A 126 -7.21 1.20 11.03
CA TYR A 126 -7.89 -0.07 10.88
C TYR A 126 -6.90 -1.22 10.74
N LEU A 127 -7.12 -2.31 11.48
CA LEU A 127 -6.24 -3.49 11.51
C LEU A 127 -4.78 -3.12 11.80
N GLY A 128 -4.54 -2.23 12.77
CA GLY A 128 -3.20 -1.77 13.16
C GLY A 128 -2.48 -0.84 12.17
N MET A 129 -3.11 -0.51 11.04
CA MET A 129 -2.57 0.35 9.99
C MET A 129 -3.29 1.70 9.94
N ILE A 130 -2.57 2.74 9.53
CA ILE A 130 -3.13 4.00 9.06
C ILE A 130 -3.40 3.85 7.57
N TRP A 131 -4.66 3.99 7.18
CA TRP A 131 -5.12 4.00 5.81
C TRP A 131 -5.36 5.44 5.37
N ALA A 132 -4.96 5.81 4.15
CA ALA A 132 -5.16 7.13 3.58
C ALA A 132 -6.00 7.07 2.31
N TYR A 133 -6.87 8.07 2.14
CA TYR A 133 -7.60 8.32 0.91
C TYR A 133 -7.17 9.66 0.33
N MET A 134 -6.69 9.67 -0.91
CA MET A 134 -6.07 10.86 -1.52
C MET A 134 -6.86 11.39 -2.74
N GLY A 135 -8.10 10.93 -2.89
CA GLY A 135 -8.96 11.20 -4.03
C GLY A 135 -10.03 12.27 -3.76
N PRO A 136 -10.99 12.43 -4.68
CA PRO A 136 -12.09 13.38 -4.54
C PRO A 136 -12.97 13.11 -3.31
N LEU A 137 -13.35 14.16 -2.60
CA LEU A 137 -14.26 14.04 -1.44
C LEU A 137 -15.74 14.05 -1.87
N PRO A 138 -16.65 13.41 -1.11
CA PRO A 138 -16.38 12.66 0.13
C PRO A 138 -15.66 11.33 -0.12
N ALA A 139 -14.78 10.95 0.80
CA ALA A 139 -14.09 9.66 0.72
C ALA A 139 -15.12 8.51 0.78
N PRO A 140 -15.00 7.48 -0.07
CA PRO A 140 -15.86 6.31 -0.01
C PRO A 140 -15.58 5.52 1.27
N PRO A 141 -16.51 4.67 1.74
CA PRO A 141 -16.19 3.69 2.76
C PRO A 141 -15.08 2.75 2.27
N MET A 142 -14.29 2.20 3.19
CA MET A 142 -13.33 1.14 2.81
C MET A 142 -14.08 -0.05 2.22
N VAL A 143 -13.52 -0.64 1.17
CA VAL A 143 -14.14 -1.79 0.50
C VAL A 143 -14.10 -3.00 1.41
N HIS A 144 -15.24 -3.68 1.55
CA HIS A 144 -15.41 -4.83 2.44
C HIS A 144 -14.80 -6.11 1.86
N TYR A 145 -13.48 -6.12 1.63
CA TYR A 145 -12.78 -7.33 1.24
C TYR A 145 -12.85 -8.36 2.37
N ASP A 146 -13.03 -9.64 2.01
CA ASP A 146 -13.19 -10.74 2.96
C ASP A 146 -12.04 -10.80 3.98
N THR A 147 -10.78 -10.70 3.52
CA THR A 147 -9.60 -10.69 4.38
C THR A 147 -9.56 -9.51 5.35
N LEU A 148 -10.26 -8.41 5.04
CA LEU A 148 -10.29 -7.21 5.88
C LEU A 148 -11.46 -7.21 6.86
N PHE A 149 -12.61 -7.81 6.53
CA PHE A 149 -13.85 -7.62 7.30
C PHE A 149 -14.48 -8.88 7.88
N ARG A 150 -14.07 -10.08 7.45
CA ARG A 150 -14.54 -11.33 8.06
C ARG A 150 -14.25 -11.38 9.55
N LYS A 151 -15.23 -11.78 10.35
CA LYS A 151 -15.09 -11.83 11.81
C LYS A 151 -14.69 -13.20 12.31
N ASP A 152 -14.92 -14.22 11.50
CA ASP A 152 -14.72 -15.63 11.79
C ASP A 152 -13.27 -16.07 11.59
N GLY A 153 -12.32 -15.31 12.13
CA GLY A 153 -10.89 -15.59 11.97
C GLY A 153 -9.96 -14.49 12.45
N THR A 154 -8.69 -14.85 12.59
CA THR A 154 -7.62 -13.92 12.97
C THR A 154 -6.82 -13.50 11.75
N ARG A 155 -5.94 -12.50 11.95
CA ARG A 155 -5.18 -11.87 10.87
C ARG A 155 -3.72 -11.70 11.25
N LYS A 156 -2.86 -11.67 10.24
CA LYS A 156 -1.45 -11.33 10.40
C LYS A 156 -0.96 -10.47 9.25
N TRP A 157 -0.33 -9.35 9.58
CA TRP A 157 0.44 -8.56 8.62
C TRP A 157 1.88 -9.09 8.51
N LEU A 158 2.32 -9.23 7.27
CA LEU A 158 3.73 -9.32 6.90
C LEU A 158 4.08 -8.07 6.09
N ILE A 159 4.96 -7.24 6.64
CA ILE A 159 5.46 -6.03 5.99
C ILE A 159 6.78 -6.40 5.31
N HIS A 160 6.81 -6.33 3.98
CA HIS A 160 8.01 -6.60 3.21
C HIS A 160 8.90 -5.36 3.14
N PRO A 161 10.21 -5.53 2.89
CA PRO A 161 11.08 -4.42 2.51
C PRO A 161 10.51 -3.65 1.32
N GLN A 162 10.79 -2.35 1.26
CA GLN A 162 10.44 -1.52 0.11
C GLN A 162 11.00 -2.15 -1.17
N LEU A 163 10.16 -2.21 -2.20
CA LEU A 163 10.59 -2.61 -3.54
C LEU A 163 11.14 -1.38 -4.27
N ASN A 164 12.38 -1.47 -4.75
CA ASN A 164 12.98 -0.48 -5.66
C ASN A 164 12.52 -0.77 -7.10
N ALA A 165 11.20 -0.75 -7.30
CA ALA A 165 10.55 -0.94 -8.58
C ALA A 165 9.26 -0.12 -8.66
N ASN A 166 8.88 0.24 -9.88
CA ASN A 166 7.58 0.85 -10.14
C ASN A 166 6.46 -0.12 -9.75
N TRP A 167 5.38 0.41 -9.18
CA TRP A 167 4.25 -0.37 -8.70
C TRP A 167 3.65 -1.28 -9.79
N PHE A 168 3.65 -0.81 -11.04
CA PHE A 168 3.04 -1.51 -12.16
C PHE A 168 3.83 -2.77 -12.50
N GLN A 169 5.17 -2.75 -12.41
CA GLN A 169 6.00 -3.95 -12.62
C GLN A 169 5.69 -5.03 -11.57
N ALA A 170 5.51 -4.62 -10.32
CA ALA A 170 5.13 -5.54 -9.25
C ALA A 170 3.72 -6.10 -9.49
N MET A 171 2.78 -5.28 -9.97
CA MET A 171 1.44 -5.75 -10.38
C MET A 171 1.49 -6.68 -11.59
N GLU A 172 2.24 -6.37 -12.65
CA GLU A 172 2.43 -7.24 -13.82
C GLU A 172 2.97 -8.62 -13.40
N ASN A 173 3.95 -8.66 -12.50
CA ASN A 173 4.42 -9.92 -11.93
C ASN A 173 3.28 -10.72 -11.27
N SER A 174 2.42 -10.08 -10.49
CA SER A 174 1.24 -10.76 -9.95
C SER A 174 0.24 -11.19 -11.00
N MET A 175 0.11 -10.45 -12.09
CA MET A 175 -0.81 -10.75 -13.16
C MET A 175 -0.32 -11.90 -14.03
N ASP A 176 0.99 -12.12 -14.11
CA ASP A 176 1.57 -13.26 -14.81
C ASP A 176 1.22 -14.57 -14.08
N PRO A 177 0.44 -15.48 -14.70
CA PRO A 177 0.12 -16.77 -14.11
C PRO A 177 1.23 -17.80 -14.33
N ALA A 178 2.10 -17.60 -15.32
CA ALA A 178 3.11 -18.54 -15.78
C ALA A 178 4.40 -18.48 -14.94
N HIS A 179 4.78 -17.31 -14.41
CA HIS A 179 5.97 -17.20 -13.55
C HIS A 179 5.94 -18.18 -12.37
N LEU A 180 4.75 -18.51 -11.86
CA LEU A 180 4.59 -19.48 -10.76
C LEU A 180 5.16 -20.86 -11.14
N GLN A 181 4.95 -21.30 -12.37
CA GLN A 181 5.37 -22.64 -12.84
C GLN A 181 6.86 -22.73 -13.12
N ILE A 182 7.54 -21.58 -13.24
CA ILE A 182 8.94 -21.50 -13.64
C ILE A 182 9.80 -20.99 -12.48
N LEU A 183 9.48 -19.83 -11.91
CA LEU A 183 10.28 -19.21 -10.85
C LEU A 183 10.10 -19.92 -9.50
N HIS A 184 8.89 -20.36 -9.18
CA HIS A 184 8.54 -20.89 -7.86
C HIS A 184 8.50 -22.43 -7.82
N GLN A 185 9.20 -23.12 -8.74
CA GLN A 185 9.18 -24.58 -8.86
C GLN A 185 9.45 -25.32 -7.54
N GLU A 186 10.42 -24.85 -6.75
CA GLU A 186 10.74 -25.45 -5.44
C GLU A 186 9.60 -25.29 -4.42
N PHE A 187 8.88 -24.16 -4.48
CA PHE A 187 7.75 -23.88 -3.60
C PHE A 187 6.48 -24.64 -4.03
N ILE A 188 6.17 -24.67 -5.33
CA ILE A 188 4.93 -25.26 -5.84
C ILE A 188 5.02 -26.76 -6.12
N GLY A 189 6.23 -27.34 -6.18
CA GLY A 189 6.43 -28.74 -6.49
C GLY A 189 5.73 -29.68 -5.51
N ARG A 190 5.38 -29.22 -4.30
CA ARG A 190 4.68 -30.01 -3.25
C ARG A 190 5.32 -31.40 -3.04
N GLY A 191 6.65 -31.44 -3.03
CA GLY A 191 7.44 -32.67 -2.90
C GLY A 191 7.80 -33.36 -4.21
N ARG A 192 7.37 -32.85 -5.38
CA ARG A 192 7.88 -33.27 -6.69
C ARG A 192 9.19 -32.58 -6.98
N THR A 193 10.16 -33.34 -7.48
CA THR A 193 11.37 -32.79 -8.07
C THR A 193 11.01 -32.05 -9.37
N PRO A 194 11.40 -30.78 -9.52
CA PRO A 194 11.16 -30.07 -10.76
C PRO A 194 11.84 -30.77 -11.95
N PRO A 195 11.17 -30.87 -13.12
CA PRO A 195 11.77 -31.48 -14.28
C PRO A 195 12.98 -30.65 -14.74
N SER A 196 14.05 -31.33 -15.19
CA SER A 196 15.26 -30.69 -15.72
C SER A 196 15.02 -30.09 -17.12
N THR A 197 14.12 -29.11 -17.20
CA THR A 197 13.73 -28.42 -18.43
C THR A 197 13.49 -26.94 -18.13
N THR A 198 13.55 -26.10 -19.18
CA THR A 198 13.18 -24.68 -19.07
C THR A 198 11.68 -24.46 -18.86
N ARG A 199 10.85 -25.50 -19.05
CA ARG A 199 9.39 -25.41 -18.91
C ARG A 199 8.93 -25.55 -17.46
N GLY A 200 9.74 -26.08 -16.56
CA GLY A 200 9.33 -26.32 -15.17
C GLY A 200 8.03 -27.12 -15.11
N PHE A 201 7.05 -26.63 -14.33
CA PHE A 201 5.72 -27.24 -14.22
C PHE A 201 4.68 -26.66 -15.20
N THR A 202 5.11 -25.93 -16.24
CA THR A 202 4.17 -25.27 -17.18
C THR A 202 3.24 -26.27 -17.87
N ASP A 203 3.72 -27.49 -18.14
CA ASP A 203 2.93 -28.53 -18.80
C ASP A 203 1.84 -29.15 -17.92
N ASP A 204 1.83 -28.83 -16.61
CA ASP A 204 0.72 -29.19 -15.72
C ASP A 204 -0.47 -28.23 -15.89
N VAL A 205 -0.29 -27.08 -16.56
CA VAL A 205 -1.32 -26.07 -16.79
C VAL A 205 -1.90 -26.23 -18.19
N GLU A 206 -3.21 -26.43 -18.27
CA GLU A 206 -3.96 -26.55 -19.51
C GLU A 206 -4.23 -25.17 -20.13
N SER A 207 -4.65 -24.20 -19.32
CA SER A 207 -5.02 -22.87 -19.82
C SER A 207 -4.85 -21.75 -18.79
N TYR A 208 -4.66 -20.54 -19.32
CA TYR A 208 -4.64 -19.28 -18.59
C TYR A 208 -5.78 -18.40 -19.09
N GLU A 209 -6.59 -17.88 -18.18
CA GLU A 209 -7.75 -17.06 -18.51
C GLU A 209 -7.79 -15.81 -17.64
N PHE A 210 -8.30 -14.72 -18.20
CA PHE A 210 -8.60 -13.49 -17.47
C PHE A 210 -10.01 -13.05 -17.82
N TYR A 211 -10.80 -12.72 -16.81
CA TYR A 211 -12.15 -12.21 -17.02
C TYR A 211 -12.52 -11.15 -16.00
N VAL A 212 -13.27 -10.15 -16.44
CA VAL A 212 -13.82 -9.12 -15.58
C VAL A 212 -15.08 -9.65 -14.94
N THR A 213 -15.25 -9.33 -13.67
CA THR A 213 -16.41 -9.69 -12.87
C THR A 213 -17.43 -8.55 -12.87
N ASP A 214 -18.69 -8.88 -12.61
CA ASP A 214 -19.78 -7.89 -12.61
C ASP A 214 -19.61 -6.81 -11.53
N TYR A 215 -18.82 -7.09 -10.49
CA TYR A 215 -18.46 -6.14 -9.43
C TYR A 215 -17.18 -5.33 -9.76
N GLY A 216 -16.71 -5.37 -11.01
CA GLY A 216 -15.60 -4.53 -11.49
C GLY A 216 -14.20 -5.02 -11.11
N GLY A 217 -14.07 -6.21 -10.52
CA GLY A 217 -12.79 -6.88 -10.30
C GLY A 217 -12.32 -7.69 -11.52
N LEU A 218 -11.03 -8.00 -11.59
CA LEU A 218 -10.46 -8.89 -12.60
C LEU A 218 -10.07 -10.21 -11.95
N ILE A 219 -10.45 -11.35 -12.52
CA ILE A 219 -9.99 -12.67 -12.07
C ILE A 219 -8.86 -13.13 -12.97
N LYS A 220 -7.77 -13.58 -12.35
CA LYS A 220 -6.73 -14.39 -12.99
C LYS A 220 -7.02 -15.86 -12.70
N LYS A 221 -7.24 -16.67 -13.73
CA LYS A 221 -7.59 -18.09 -13.62
C LYS A 221 -6.55 -18.97 -14.28
N ARG A 222 -6.26 -20.10 -13.61
CA ARG A 222 -5.47 -21.21 -14.13
C ARG A 222 -6.29 -22.49 -14.07
N THR A 223 -6.34 -23.21 -15.19
CA THR A 223 -6.90 -24.57 -15.26
C THR A 223 -5.76 -25.55 -15.46
N TYR A 224 -5.69 -26.58 -14.62
CA TYR A 224 -4.65 -27.60 -14.67
C TYR A 224 -5.17 -28.85 -15.40
N VAL A 225 -4.25 -29.61 -16.02
CA VAL A 225 -4.59 -30.84 -16.78
C VAL A 225 -5.31 -31.89 -15.93
N ASN A 226 -5.12 -31.87 -14.62
CA ASN A 226 -5.81 -32.75 -13.67
C ASN A 226 -7.23 -32.27 -13.27
N GLY A 227 -7.74 -31.18 -13.88
CA GLY A 227 -9.04 -30.59 -13.60
C GLY A 227 -9.06 -29.61 -12.42
N MET A 228 -7.94 -29.37 -11.73
CA MET A 228 -7.87 -28.35 -10.68
C MET A 228 -8.00 -26.95 -11.29
N VAL A 229 -8.70 -26.06 -10.60
CA VAL A 229 -8.85 -24.65 -10.98
C VAL A 229 -8.34 -23.78 -9.84
N ASP A 230 -7.54 -22.77 -10.18
CA ASP A 230 -6.98 -21.82 -9.24
C ASP A 230 -7.26 -20.39 -9.71
N GLU A 231 -7.96 -19.62 -8.89
CA GLU A 231 -8.45 -18.28 -9.22
C GLU A 231 -7.97 -17.26 -8.19
N HIS A 232 -7.49 -16.13 -8.71
CA HIS A 232 -6.98 -15.03 -7.90
C HIS A 232 -7.65 -13.73 -8.31
N PRO A 233 -8.51 -13.16 -7.44
CA PRO A 233 -9.05 -11.84 -7.64
C PRO A 233 -7.98 -10.77 -7.60
N VAL A 234 -8.01 -9.89 -8.58
CA VAL A 234 -7.21 -8.68 -8.67
C VAL A 234 -8.16 -7.55 -8.32
N LEU A 235 -7.96 -7.04 -7.12
CA LEU A 235 -8.78 -5.99 -6.55
C LEU A 235 -8.10 -4.68 -6.94
N PHE A 236 -8.77 -3.93 -7.82
CA PHE A 236 -8.21 -2.70 -8.36
C PHE A 236 -7.92 -1.69 -7.23
N PRO A 237 -6.84 -0.89 -7.36
CA PRO A 237 -5.90 -0.88 -8.49
C PRO A 237 -4.67 -1.77 -8.27
N ASN A 238 -4.32 -2.08 -7.03
CA ASN A 238 -2.98 -2.56 -6.65
C ASN A 238 -2.99 -3.68 -5.59
N ILE A 239 -4.07 -4.48 -5.56
CA ILE A 239 -4.23 -5.56 -4.58
C ILE A 239 -4.41 -6.91 -5.30
N LEU A 240 -3.60 -7.91 -4.93
CA LEU A 240 -3.83 -9.30 -5.34
C LEU A 240 -4.37 -10.11 -4.17
N ARG A 241 -5.56 -10.68 -4.34
CA ARG A 241 -6.15 -11.66 -3.43
C ARG A 241 -5.66 -13.06 -3.83
N GLN A 242 -4.88 -13.68 -2.93
CA GLN A 242 -4.29 -15.01 -3.14
C GLN A 242 -4.61 -15.94 -1.97
N GLY A 243 -5.34 -17.03 -2.22
CA GLY A 243 -5.72 -18.01 -1.18
C GLY A 243 -6.54 -17.38 -0.05
N ALA A 244 -6.01 -17.32 1.16
CA ALA A 244 -6.58 -16.58 2.32
C ALA A 244 -5.71 -15.35 2.69
N SER A 245 -5.09 -14.71 1.70
CA SER A 245 -4.31 -13.48 1.89
C SER A 245 -4.60 -12.40 0.85
N SER A 246 -4.33 -11.14 1.20
CA SER A 246 -4.35 -9.98 0.31
C SER A 246 -2.98 -9.32 0.31
N GLN A 247 -2.42 -9.10 -0.87
CA GLN A 247 -1.14 -8.40 -1.07
C GLN A 247 -1.40 -6.99 -1.58
N PHE A 248 -0.88 -5.98 -0.89
CA PHE A 248 -0.99 -4.56 -1.21
C PHE A 248 0.33 -4.07 -1.78
N ARG A 249 0.30 -3.37 -2.91
CA ARG A 249 1.47 -2.75 -3.55
C ARG A 249 1.27 -1.26 -3.70
N VAL A 250 1.54 -0.54 -2.63
CA VAL A 250 1.23 0.89 -2.57
C VAL A 250 2.38 1.70 -3.17
N PRO A 251 2.16 2.47 -4.23
CA PRO A 251 3.22 3.26 -4.85
C PRO A 251 3.69 4.38 -3.91
N ILE A 252 4.99 4.45 -3.67
CA ILE A 252 5.64 5.55 -2.95
C ILE A 252 5.88 6.71 -3.92
N ASP A 253 6.54 6.39 -5.03
CA ASP A 253 6.82 7.26 -6.16
C ASP A 253 6.88 6.44 -7.47
N ASP A 254 7.38 7.01 -8.55
CA ASP A 254 7.48 6.35 -9.86
C ASP A 254 8.48 5.17 -9.90
N THR A 255 9.27 4.97 -8.84
CA THR A 255 10.37 4.00 -8.78
C THR A 255 10.39 3.13 -7.52
N HIS A 256 9.53 3.41 -6.54
CA HIS A 256 9.48 2.69 -5.28
C HIS A 256 8.05 2.28 -4.88
N THR A 257 7.91 1.11 -4.28
CA THR A 257 6.62 0.52 -3.90
C THR A 257 6.68 -0.11 -2.51
N LEU A 258 5.71 0.19 -1.65
CA LEU A 258 5.47 -0.55 -0.41
C LEU A 258 4.79 -1.87 -0.73
N HIS A 259 5.27 -2.97 -0.13
CA HIS A 259 4.66 -4.29 -0.27
C HIS A 259 4.27 -4.82 1.10
N MET A 260 2.98 -5.10 1.27
CA MET A 260 2.42 -5.62 2.52
C MET A 260 1.49 -6.77 2.20
N ARG A 261 1.48 -7.79 3.05
CA ARG A 261 0.60 -8.94 2.92
C ARG A 261 -0.20 -9.14 4.19
N LEU A 262 -1.51 -9.16 4.05
CA LEU A 262 -2.44 -9.52 5.12
C LEU A 262 -2.86 -10.97 4.92
N PHE A 263 -2.53 -11.83 5.86
CA PHE A 263 -3.07 -13.17 5.96
C PHE A 263 -4.34 -13.16 6.81
N PHE A 264 -5.29 -14.02 6.44
CA PHE A 264 -6.51 -14.29 7.19
C PHE A 264 -6.58 -15.79 7.48
N TYR A 265 -6.80 -16.13 8.75
CA TYR A 265 -6.88 -17.49 9.24
C TYR A 265 -8.30 -17.72 9.78
N PRO A 266 -9.20 -18.32 8.97
CA PRO A 266 -10.55 -18.60 9.42
C PRO A 266 -10.55 -19.60 10.58
N THR A 267 -11.47 -19.44 11.52
CA THR A 267 -11.76 -20.45 12.54
C THR A 267 -12.46 -21.66 11.90
N GLU A 268 -12.15 -22.87 12.36
CA GLU A 268 -12.75 -24.09 11.80
C GLU A 268 -14.24 -24.21 12.10
N ASP A 269 -14.68 -23.66 13.24
CA ASP A 269 -16.07 -23.71 13.73
C ASP A 269 -16.88 -22.44 13.40
N GLY A 270 -16.27 -21.46 12.74
CA GLY A 270 -16.89 -20.17 12.42
C GLY A 270 -17.07 -19.24 13.62
N SER A 271 -16.41 -19.53 14.75
CA SER A 271 -16.36 -18.62 15.91
C SER A 271 -15.68 -17.30 15.55
N GLU A 272 -16.10 -16.20 16.21
CA GLU A 272 -15.49 -14.88 16.07
C GLU A 272 -14.53 -14.62 17.24
N PRO A 273 -13.20 -14.70 17.04
CA PRO A 273 -12.22 -14.43 18.10
C PRO A 273 -12.31 -12.99 18.61
N GLU A 274 -12.01 -12.76 19.89
CA GLU A 274 -12.01 -11.40 20.47
C GLU A 274 -10.97 -10.49 19.80
N ASP A 275 -9.85 -11.06 19.37
CA ASP A 275 -8.72 -10.40 18.70
C ASP A 275 -8.84 -10.40 17.16
N ALA A 276 -10.01 -10.70 16.59
CA ALA A 276 -10.21 -10.82 15.13
C ALA A 276 -9.74 -9.57 14.34
N PHE A 277 -9.75 -8.39 14.96
CA PHE A 277 -9.34 -7.12 14.36
C PHE A 277 -8.03 -6.55 14.93
N GLU A 278 -7.29 -7.34 15.70
CA GLU A 278 -5.99 -6.98 16.30
C GLU A 278 -4.88 -7.84 15.70
N PRO A 279 -4.52 -7.65 14.42
CA PRO A 279 -3.57 -8.53 13.75
C PRO A 279 -2.18 -8.47 14.38
N GLU A 280 -1.51 -9.63 14.45
CA GLU A 280 -0.07 -9.68 14.63
C GLU A 280 0.61 -8.97 13.46
N ILE A 281 1.65 -8.17 13.73
CA ILE A 281 2.40 -7.45 12.69
C ILE A 281 3.86 -7.89 12.74
N THR A 282 4.30 -8.51 11.64
CA THR A 282 5.66 -8.98 11.43
C THR A 282 6.32 -8.27 10.25
N PHE A 283 7.64 -8.19 10.29
CA PHE A 283 8.46 -7.63 9.22
C PHE A 283 9.32 -8.74 8.62
N GLU A 284 9.50 -8.69 7.30
CA GLU A 284 10.52 -9.49 6.64
C GLU A 284 11.81 -8.66 6.53
N ASP A 285 12.94 -9.27 6.90
CA ASP A 285 14.22 -8.61 6.81
C ASP A 285 14.62 -8.39 5.34
N PRO A 286 15.27 -7.26 5.02
CA PRO A 286 15.87 -7.07 3.70
C PRO A 286 16.86 -8.19 3.40
N ILE A 287 16.67 -8.89 2.28
CA ILE A 287 17.61 -9.93 1.84
C ILE A 287 18.95 -9.31 1.40
N LYS A 288 18.95 -8.01 1.07
CA LYS A 288 20.16 -7.22 0.79
C LYS A 288 20.47 -6.27 1.95
N GLU A 289 21.69 -6.32 2.45
CA GLU A 289 22.21 -5.31 3.40
C GLU A 289 22.48 -3.95 2.73
N ASP A 290 22.83 -3.97 1.44
CA ASP A 290 23.09 -2.79 0.62
C ASP A 290 22.21 -2.85 -0.64
N PRO A 291 21.25 -1.92 -0.83
CA PRO A 291 20.34 -1.90 -1.98
C PRO A 291 21.05 -1.88 -3.33
N GLU A 292 22.22 -1.22 -3.38
CA GLU A 292 23.02 -1.02 -4.59
C GLU A 292 23.85 -2.26 -4.96
N LYS A 293 24.00 -3.21 -4.05
CA LYS A 293 24.72 -4.46 -4.33
C LYS A 293 23.82 -5.48 -5.04
N SER A 294 24.44 -6.28 -5.88
CA SER A 294 23.82 -7.50 -6.42
C SER A 294 23.32 -8.37 -5.27
N HIS A 295 22.16 -8.97 -5.44
CA HIS A 295 21.60 -9.89 -4.45
C HIS A 295 22.59 -11.04 -4.21
N PRO A 296 22.84 -11.43 -2.95
CA PRO A 296 23.91 -12.38 -2.60
C PRO A 296 23.74 -13.75 -3.29
N GLU A 297 22.49 -14.11 -3.62
CA GLU A 297 22.16 -15.36 -4.31
C GLU A 297 21.92 -15.21 -5.82
N THR A 298 21.94 -13.98 -6.36
CA THR A 298 21.76 -13.77 -7.80
C THR A 298 23.03 -14.15 -8.54
N ARG A 299 22.97 -15.27 -9.26
CA ARG A 299 24.07 -15.81 -10.08
C ARG A 299 24.13 -15.24 -11.51
N PHE A 300 23.27 -14.28 -11.84
CA PHE A 300 23.19 -13.71 -13.19
C PHE A 300 23.32 -12.18 -13.15
N ILE A 301 24.32 -11.64 -13.85
CA ILE A 301 24.47 -10.21 -14.08
C ILE A 301 23.90 -9.92 -15.47
N LEU A 302 22.75 -9.24 -15.53
CA LEU A 302 22.06 -8.89 -16.77
C LEU A 302 22.93 -8.07 -17.76
N HIS A 303 24.00 -7.43 -17.26
CA HIS A 303 24.92 -6.60 -18.04
C HIS A 303 26.27 -7.28 -18.35
N SER A 304 26.47 -8.55 -18.02
CA SER A 304 27.72 -9.28 -18.31
C SER A 304 27.57 -10.29 -19.45
N VAL A 305 26.94 -9.88 -20.55
CA VAL A 305 26.91 -10.65 -21.82
C VAL A 305 27.73 -9.92 -22.86
#